data_AF-A0A1P8C3Z9-F1
#
_entry.id   AF-A0A1P8C3Z9-F1
#
_cell.length_a   1.000
_cell.length_b   1.000
_cell.length_c   1.000
_cell.angle_alpha   90.00
_cell.angle_beta   90.00
_cell.angle_gamma   90.00
#
_symmetry.space_group_name_H-M   'P 1'
#
loop_
_entity.id
_entity.type
_entity.pdbx_description
1 polymer ?
#
loop_
_entity_poly.entity_id
_entity_poly.type
_entity_poly.pdbx_seq_one_letter_code
_entity_poly.pdbx_strand_id
1 'polypeptide(L)'
;VGFNIKNVSVKDIRRGNVASDSKNDPAKEAASFNAQVIVLNHPGQIGAGYSPVLDCHTAHIACKFDTLVEKIDRRTGKVMEASPKFVKSGDAAIVKMIPTKPMCVE
;
A
#
# COMPACT_ATOMS: atom_id res chain seq x y z
N VAL A 1 16.61 -6.14 -16.11
CA VAL A 1 17.09 -7.40 -16.69
C VAL A 1 15.89 -8.17 -17.19
N GLY A 2 15.96 -8.81 -18.37
CA GLY A 2 14.94 -9.74 -18.84
C GLY A 2 15.41 -11.18 -18.65
N PHE A 3 14.51 -12.09 -18.27
CA PHE A 3 14.80 -13.52 -18.13
C PHE A 3 13.70 -14.34 -18.81
N ASN A 4 14.07 -15.54 -19.29
CA ASN A 4 13.14 -16.42 -20.00
C ASN A 4 12.53 -17.45 -19.05
N ILE A 5 11.23 -17.70 -19.18
CA ILE A 5 10.48 -18.69 -18.39
C ILE A 5 9.70 -19.61 -19.34
N LYS A 6 9.68 -20.91 -19.04
CA LYS A 6 8.92 -21.91 -19.80
C LYS A 6 7.55 -22.13 -19.16
N ASN A 7 6.56 -22.52 -19.97
CA ASN A 7 5.22 -22.92 -19.52
C ASN A 7 4.40 -21.82 -18.81
N VAL A 8 4.67 -20.55 -19.10
CA VAL A 8 3.87 -19.41 -18.61
C VAL A 8 3.45 -18.57 -19.81
N SER A 9 2.15 -18.28 -19.94
CA SER A 9 1.64 -17.44 -21.02
C SER A 9 1.82 -15.96 -20.68
N VAL A 10 2.01 -15.12 -21.70
CA VAL A 10 2.00 -13.65 -21.55
C VAL A 10 0.67 -13.11 -21.01
N LYS A 11 -0.41 -13.90 -21.08
CA LYS A 11 -1.72 -13.55 -20.52
C LYS A 11 -1.82 -13.79 -19.01
N ASP A 12 -0.94 -14.64 -18.46
CA ASP A 12 -0.98 -15.06 -17.05
C ASP A 12 -0.18 -14.09 -16.16
N ILE A 13 0.70 -13.29 -16.76
CA ILE A 13 1.53 -12.31 -16.07
C ILE A 13 1.29 -10.91 -16.63
N ARG A 14 1.43 -9.91 -15.78
CA ARG A 14 1.29 -8.50 -16.15
C ARG A 14 2.26 -7.63 -15.36
N ARG A 15 2.43 -6.39 -15.83
CA ARG A 15 3.13 -5.35 -15.07
C ARG A 15 2.51 -5.22 -13.67
N GLY A 16 3.36 -5.11 -12.65
CA GLY A 16 2.94 -5.09 -11.25
C GLY A 16 2.95 -6.46 -10.57
N ASN A 17 3.15 -7.57 -11.28
CA ASN A 17 3.45 -8.85 -10.64
C ASN A 17 4.90 -8.90 -10.14
N VAL A 18 5.12 -9.68 -9.09
CA VAL A 18 6.42 -9.89 -8.45
C VAL A 18 6.87 -11.32 -8.75
N ALA A 19 8.11 -11.46 -9.23
CA ALA A 19 8.75 -12.75 -9.44
C ALA A 19 9.73 -13.00 -8.28
N SER A 20 9.61 -14.17 -7.64
CA SER A 20 10.44 -14.57 -6.49
C SER A 20 10.91 -16.02 -6.64
N ASP A 21 11.93 -16.39 -5.88
CA ASP A 21 12.32 -17.79 -5.73
C ASP A 21 11.24 -18.55 -4.95
N SER A 22 10.80 -19.69 -5.46
CA SER A 22 9.80 -20.52 -4.79
C SER A 22 10.31 -21.20 -3.52
N LYS A 23 11.63 -21.27 -3.32
CA LYS A 23 12.28 -21.95 -2.20
C LYS A 23 12.72 -21.01 -1.07
N ASN A 24 12.70 -19.70 -1.30
CA ASN A 24 13.21 -18.73 -0.35
C ASN A 24 12.23 -17.56 -0.21
N ASP A 25 11.31 -17.71 0.75
CA ASP A 25 10.23 -16.78 1.05
C ASP A 25 9.51 -16.23 -0.20
N PRO A 26 8.68 -17.06 -0.86
CA PRO A 26 8.02 -16.65 -2.08
C PRO A 26 7.06 -15.48 -1.84
N ALA A 27 7.05 -14.54 -2.79
CA ALA A 27 6.17 -13.39 -2.83
C ALA A 27 4.70 -13.82 -2.80
N LYS A 28 3.90 -13.15 -1.97
CA LYS A 28 2.48 -13.47 -1.74
C LYS A 28 1.58 -12.27 -2.02
N GLU A 29 0.31 -12.56 -2.28
CA GLU A 29 -0.71 -11.52 -2.35
C GLU A 29 -0.97 -10.93 -0.96
N ALA A 30 -1.02 -9.61 -0.88
CA ALA A 30 -1.36 -8.88 0.33
C ALA A 30 -2.86 -8.62 0.39
N ALA A 31 -3.56 -9.29 1.31
CA ALA A 31 -4.98 -9.03 1.58
C ALA A 31 -5.20 -7.63 2.18
N SER A 32 -4.27 -7.19 3.03
CA SER A 32 -4.17 -5.84 3.55
C SER A 32 -2.76 -5.61 4.07
N PHE A 33 -2.34 -4.35 4.14
CA PHE A 33 -1.07 -3.97 4.75
C PHE A 33 -1.22 -2.68 5.55
N ASN A 34 -0.42 -2.54 6.60
CA ASN A 34 -0.34 -1.29 7.36
C ASN A 34 0.85 -0.49 6.84
N ALA A 35 0.65 0.79 6.55
CA ALA A 35 1.71 1.67 6.10
C ALA A 35 1.66 3.01 6.83
N GLN A 36 2.85 3.57 7.07
CA GLN A 36 2.98 4.97 7.47
C GLN A 36 2.75 5.87 6.25
N VAL A 37 1.71 6.70 6.33
CA VAL A 37 1.36 7.69 5.32
C VAL A 37 1.69 9.07 5.83
N ILE A 38 2.33 9.89 4.99
CA ILE A 38 2.52 11.32 5.24
C ILE A 38 1.67 12.07 4.21
N VAL A 39 0.71 12.85 4.69
CA VAL A 39 -0.20 13.61 3.82
C VAL A 39 0.52 14.87 3.35
N LEU A 40 0.74 14.98 2.05
CA LEU A 40 1.33 16.16 1.42
C LEU A 40 0.24 17.20 1.10
N ASN A 41 0.43 18.00 0.05
CA ASN A 41 -0.46 19.09 -0.36
C ASN A 41 -1.80 18.56 -0.90
N HIS A 42 -2.75 18.30 -0.01
CA HIS A 42 -4.09 17.81 -0.32
C HIS A 42 -5.12 18.83 0.21
N PRO A 43 -6.02 19.37 -0.63
CA PRO A 43 -6.88 20.49 -0.26
C PRO A 43 -8.00 20.13 0.74
N GLY A 44 -8.16 18.86 1.08
CA GLY A 44 -9.21 18.36 1.98
C GLY A 44 -8.70 17.40 3.04
N GLN A 45 -9.65 16.83 3.77
CA GLN A 45 -9.42 15.80 4.78
C GLN A 45 -9.55 14.40 4.16
N ILE A 46 -8.72 13.47 4.62
CA ILE A 46 -8.73 12.06 4.20
C ILE A 46 -9.26 11.24 5.38
N GLY A 47 -10.38 10.56 5.18
CA GLY A 47 -10.98 9.65 6.16
C GLY A 47 -10.90 8.18 5.74
N ALA A 48 -11.39 7.31 6.62
CA ALA A 48 -11.62 5.90 6.26
C ALA A 48 -12.56 5.80 5.05
N GLY A 49 -12.24 4.89 4.12
CA GLY A 49 -12.93 4.73 2.84
C GLY A 49 -12.29 5.46 1.65
N TYR A 50 -11.38 6.41 1.90
CA TYR A 50 -10.64 7.06 0.81
C TYR A 50 -9.83 6.02 0.02
N SER A 51 -9.91 6.05 -1.32
CA SER A 51 -9.34 5.00 -2.18
C SER A 51 -8.44 5.58 -3.27
N PRO A 52 -7.26 6.12 -2.93
CA PRO A 52 -6.32 6.64 -3.91
C PRO A 52 -5.66 5.50 -4.70
N VAL A 53 -5.08 5.85 -5.85
CA VAL A 53 -4.18 4.95 -6.56
C VAL A 53 -2.80 5.00 -5.93
N LEU A 54 -2.27 3.82 -5.61
CA LEU A 54 -0.93 3.63 -5.10
C LEU A 54 -0.03 3.13 -6.21
N ASP A 55 1.08 3.85 -6.40
CA ASP A 55 2.23 3.40 -7.14
C ASP A 55 3.20 2.74 -6.16
N CYS A 56 3.37 1.43 -6.29
CA CYS A 56 4.33 0.66 -5.49
C CYS A 56 5.17 -0.17 -6.45
N HIS A 57 6.46 0.14 -6.54
CA HIS A 57 7.39 -0.49 -7.48
C HIS A 57 6.93 -0.32 -8.93
N THR A 58 6.36 -1.37 -9.53
CA THR A 58 5.74 -1.31 -10.88
C THR A 58 4.23 -1.52 -10.85
N ALA A 59 3.65 -1.77 -9.68
CA ALA A 59 2.22 -1.89 -9.47
C ALA A 59 1.57 -0.51 -9.38
N HIS A 60 0.41 -0.38 -10.03
CA HIS A 60 -0.40 0.82 -10.06
C HIS A 60 -1.85 0.41 -9.78
N ILE A 61 -2.24 0.44 -8.50
CA ILE A 61 -3.48 -0.16 -8.01
C ILE A 61 -4.15 0.77 -7.00
N ALA A 62 -5.47 0.94 -7.12
CA ALA A 62 -6.25 1.65 -6.11
C ALA A 62 -6.28 0.85 -4.79
N CYS A 63 -5.95 1.49 -3.67
CA CYS A 63 -6.02 0.88 -2.34
C CYS A 63 -6.95 1.70 -1.46
N LYS A 64 -7.90 1.03 -0.82
CA LYS A 64 -8.81 1.64 0.14
C LYS A 64 -8.10 1.83 1.47
N PHE A 65 -8.18 3.03 2.03
CA PHE A 65 -7.82 3.33 3.40
C PHE A 65 -8.92 2.74 4.27
N ASP A 66 -8.74 1.50 4.71
CA ASP A 66 -9.75 0.75 5.46
C ASP A 66 -9.93 1.35 6.85
N THR A 67 -8.82 1.50 7.58
CA THR A 67 -8.81 2.07 8.93
C THR A 67 -7.61 3.00 9.07
N LEU A 68 -7.86 4.21 9.59
CA LEU A 68 -6.78 5.07 10.11
C LEU A 68 -6.46 4.56 11.52
N VAL A 69 -5.36 3.83 11.67
CA VAL A 69 -5.04 3.11 12.91
C VAL A 69 -4.59 4.11 13.97
N GLU A 70 -3.60 4.93 13.64
CA GLU A 70 -2.99 5.89 14.56
C GLU A 70 -2.49 7.11 13.80
N LYS A 71 -2.66 8.30 14.37
CA LYS A 71 -1.93 9.50 13.98
C LYS A 71 -0.61 9.53 14.74
N ILE A 72 0.49 9.77 14.05
CA ILE A 72 1.83 9.77 14.62
C ILE A 72 2.55 11.08 14.35
N ASP A 73 3.49 11.42 15.23
CA ASP A 73 4.43 12.51 14.97
C ASP A 73 5.43 12.08 13.88
N ARG A 74 5.51 12.85 12.80
CA ARG A 74 6.33 12.52 11.62
C ARG A 74 7.84 12.43 11.89
N ARG A 75 8.34 13.01 12.99
CA ARG A 75 9.79 13.04 13.30
C ARG A 75 10.18 11.94 14.27
N THR A 76 9.31 11.64 15.23
CA THR A 76 9.60 10.75 16.35
C THR A 76 8.88 9.41 16.27
N GLY A 77 7.86 9.29 15.40
CA GLY A 77 7.01 8.11 15.30
C GLY A 77 6.09 7.89 16.50
N LYS A 78 6.04 8.82 17.47
CA LYS A 78 5.20 8.70 18.65
C LYS A 78 3.72 8.86 18.28
N VAL A 79 2.88 7.99 18.83
CA VAL A 79 1.43 8.06 18.68
C VAL A 79 0.92 9.34 19.33
N MET A 80 0.18 10.13 18.55
CA MET A 80 -0.48 11.36 19.00
C MET A 80 -1.96 11.13 19.26
N GLU A 81 -2.62 10.31 18.43
CA GLU A 81 -4.05 10.02 18.52
C GLU A 81 -4.31 8.61 18.00
N ALA A 82 -5.02 7.79 18.76
CA ALA A 82 -5.46 6.47 18.32
C ALA A 82 -6.79 6.59 17.56
N SER A 83 -6.91 5.90 16.43
CA SER A 83 -8.11 5.86 15.57
C SER A 83 -8.66 7.24 15.18
N PRO A 84 -7.85 8.11 14.54
CA PRO A 84 -8.32 9.44 14.13
C PRO A 84 -9.45 9.35 13.11
N LYS A 85 -10.41 10.28 13.17
CA LYS A 85 -11.53 10.33 12.20
C LYS A 85 -11.07 10.72 10.80
N PHE A 86 -10.06 11.59 10.70
CA PHE A 86 -9.48 12.05 9.44
C PHE A 86 -8.04 12.51 9.64
N VAL A 87 -7.28 12.55 8.54
CA VAL A 87 -5.94 13.14 8.45
C VAL A 87 -5.92 14.26 7.40
N LYS A 88 -5.09 15.27 7.60
CA LYS A 88 -4.96 16.42 6.69
C LYS A 88 -3.50 16.66 6.31
N SER A 89 -3.25 17.58 5.38
CA SER A 89 -1.89 17.98 4.99
C SER A 89 -0.98 18.25 6.18
N GLY A 90 0.20 17.63 6.15
CA GLY A 90 1.22 17.70 7.19
C GLY A 90 1.14 16.58 8.24
N ASP A 91 0.02 15.87 8.34
CA ASP A 91 -0.14 14.76 9.27
C ASP A 91 0.59 13.51 8.78
N ALA A 92 1.08 12.72 9.75
CA ALA A 92 1.53 11.35 9.52
C ALA A 92 0.59 10.39 10.26
N ALA A 93 0.29 9.25 9.65
CA ALA A 93 -0.58 8.24 10.25
C ALA A 93 -0.20 6.83 9.81
N ILE A 94 -0.44 5.85 10.68
CA ILE A 94 -0.46 4.44 10.31
C ILE A 94 -1.85 4.12 9.77
N VAL A 95 -1.90 3.62 8.54
CA VAL A 95 -3.15 3.33 7.84
C VAL A 95 -3.15 1.88 7.42
N LYS A 96 -4.24 1.17 7.74
CA LYS A 96 -4.52 -0.14 7.17
C LYS A 96 -5.12 0.04 5.79
N MET A 97 -4.48 -0.51 4.78
CA MET A 97 -4.88 -0.41 3.39
C MET A 97 -5.30 -1.75 2.82
N ILE A 98 -6.31 -1.74 1.95
CA ILE A 98 -6.80 -2.91 1.23
C ILE A 98 -6.71 -2.63 -0.28
N PRO A 99 -5.87 -3.38 -1.02
CA PRO A 99 -5.84 -3.31 -2.48
C PRO A 99 -7.20 -3.67 -3.09
N THR A 100 -7.62 -2.94 -4.12
CA THR A 100 -8.86 -3.25 -4.87
C THR A 100 -8.66 -4.38 -5.89
N LYS A 101 -7.41 -4.74 -6.18
CA LYS A 101 -6.99 -5.82 -7.08
C LYS A 101 -5.83 -6.58 -6.43
N PRO A 102 -5.61 -7.86 -6.80
CA PRO A 102 -4.44 -8.62 -6.34
C PRO A 102 -3.14 -7.83 -6.50
N MET A 103 -2.46 -7.64 -5.37
CA MET A 103 -1.23 -6.85 -5.24
C MET A 103 -0.26 -7.60 -4.33
N CYS A 104 1.02 -7.58 -4.69
CA CYS A 104 2.10 -8.04 -3.83
C CYS A 104 2.90 -6.80 -3.38
N VAL A 105 3.16 -6.72 -2.09
CA VAL A 105 3.93 -5.65 -1.43
C VAL A 105 4.70 -6.26 -0.26
N GLU A 106 5.81 -5.64 0.11
CA GLU A 106 6.70 -6.01 1.21
C GLU A 106 6.91 -4.82 2.14
#